data_AF-W4GU91-F1
#
_entry.id   AF-W4GU91-F1
#
_cell.length_a   1.000
_cell.length_b   1.000
_cell.length_c   1.000
_cell.angle_alpha   90.00
_cell.angle_beta   90.00
_cell.angle_gamma   90.00
#
_symmetry.space_group_name_H-M   'P 1'
#
loop_
_entity.id
_entity.type
_entity.pdbx_description
1 polymer ?
#
loop_
_entity_poly.entity_id
_entity_poly.type
_entity_poly.pdbx_seq_one_letter_code
_entity_poly.pdbx_strand_id
1 'polypeptide(L)'
;MAMNQLNTREGHVPPVYLTFFESGYNFCGDATSSITSMQCVPTAFDNATERLAWTVKAGHTIGAHSDTHNCNYVKTNPLTVIEDGMEACGNAITSDFVRGAKHVEAGLQSANAYSTDADKALLDKAIHDLWSYVRLPCSNAWKLPGGFSASSGFRVVDSQAERSARLGAADAMFAGTLPCRNPLYQGKPWSSFGWDAEWKLGRGGVLLDANREKCNVVNNIANAFDLKANRGLNKNAVVLLTHDYFFDTLDKAMVMRDVIAELQLVGYAFSTIDKYK
;
A
#
# COMPACT_ATOMS: atom_id res chain seq x y z
N MET A 1 6.62 -8.03 -16.06
CA MET A 1 7.12 -9.29 -16.65
C MET A 1 6.90 -10.52 -15.75
N ALA A 2 7.33 -10.55 -14.49
CA ALA A 2 7.17 -11.72 -13.61
C ALA A 2 5.70 -12.10 -13.30
N MET A 3 4.87 -11.13 -12.87
CA MET A 3 3.43 -11.36 -12.63
C MET A 3 2.66 -11.70 -13.90
N ASN A 4 3.05 -11.15 -15.05
CA ASN A 4 2.43 -11.52 -16.33
C ASN A 4 2.70 -13.00 -16.66
N GLN A 5 3.96 -13.45 -16.53
CA GLN A 5 4.30 -14.88 -16.70
C GLN A 5 3.48 -15.78 -15.76
N LEU A 6 3.26 -15.34 -14.52
CA LEU A 6 2.45 -16.06 -13.54
C LEU A 6 0.98 -16.17 -13.98
N ASN A 7 0.40 -15.08 -14.49
CA ASN A 7 -1.02 -14.97 -14.81
C ASN A 7 -1.39 -15.50 -16.21
N THR A 8 -0.41 -15.66 -17.10
CA THR A 8 -0.59 -16.23 -18.44
C THR A 8 -0.16 -17.69 -18.54
N ARG A 9 0.15 -18.34 -17.41
CA ARG A 9 0.59 -19.75 -17.40
C ARG A 9 -0.55 -20.69 -17.72
N GLU A 10 -0.24 -21.79 -18.39
CA GLU A 10 -1.19 -22.87 -18.68
C GLU A 10 -1.60 -23.62 -17.40
N GLY A 11 -2.77 -24.28 -17.42
CA GLY A 11 -3.20 -25.17 -16.33
C GLY A 11 -4.33 -24.67 -15.42
N HIS A 12 -5.22 -23.79 -15.90
CA HIS A 12 -6.41 -23.31 -15.17
C HIS A 12 -6.13 -22.75 -13.75
N VAL A 13 -4.95 -22.18 -13.54
CA VAL A 13 -4.64 -21.54 -12.25
C VAL A 13 -5.21 -20.12 -12.24
N PRO A 14 -5.95 -19.70 -11.19
CA PRO A 14 -6.49 -18.35 -11.12
C PRO A 14 -5.38 -17.29 -11.17
N PRO A 15 -5.63 -16.16 -11.87
CA PRO A 15 -4.69 -15.05 -11.88
C PRO A 15 -4.55 -14.44 -10.48
N VAL A 16 -3.34 -13.93 -10.20
CA VAL A 16 -3.00 -13.28 -8.94
C VAL A 16 -2.93 -11.78 -9.14
N TYR A 17 -3.61 -11.07 -8.25
CA TYR A 17 -3.59 -9.61 -8.18
C TYR A 17 -3.11 -9.18 -6.79
N LEU A 18 -2.29 -8.14 -6.76
CA LEU A 18 -1.70 -7.59 -5.55
C LEU A 18 -2.34 -6.24 -5.21
N THR A 19 -2.12 -5.79 -3.98
CA THR A 19 -2.48 -4.44 -3.53
C THR A 19 -1.21 -3.62 -3.34
N PHE A 20 -1.16 -2.45 -3.98
CA PHE A 20 -0.09 -1.47 -3.85
C PHE A 20 -0.57 -0.31 -2.99
N PHE A 21 0.14 -0.04 -1.89
CA PHE A 21 -0.12 1.14 -1.06
C PHE A 21 0.87 2.23 -1.49
N GLU A 22 0.38 3.21 -2.24
CA GLU A 22 1.21 4.20 -2.92
C GLU A 22 1.36 5.50 -2.12
N SER A 23 2.57 6.04 -2.14
CA SER A 23 2.89 7.32 -1.52
C SER A 23 2.94 8.44 -2.54
N GLY A 24 2.47 9.63 -2.17
CA GLY A 24 2.42 10.79 -3.06
C GLY A 24 3.78 11.26 -3.56
N TYR A 25 4.84 11.19 -2.73
CA TYR A 25 6.18 11.61 -3.11
C TYR A 25 6.72 10.89 -4.36
N ASN A 26 6.25 9.67 -4.67
CA ASN A 26 6.63 8.93 -5.87
C ASN A 26 6.28 9.70 -7.16
N PHE A 27 5.29 10.60 -7.10
CA PHE A 27 4.81 11.41 -8.22
C PHE A 27 5.47 12.79 -8.28
N CYS A 28 6.41 13.08 -7.36
CA CYS A 28 6.99 14.40 -7.18
C CYS A 28 8.48 14.49 -7.58
N GLY A 29 9.14 13.36 -7.85
CA GLY A 29 10.50 13.28 -8.39
C GLY A 29 11.64 13.25 -7.38
N ASP A 30 12.87 13.10 -7.87
CA ASP A 30 14.08 12.78 -7.07
C ASP A 30 14.45 13.85 -6.01
N ALA A 31 13.98 15.09 -6.19
CA ALA A 31 14.18 16.18 -5.22
C ALA A 31 13.38 15.99 -3.92
N THR A 32 12.48 15.01 -3.87
CA THR A 32 11.56 14.76 -2.74
C THR A 32 12.04 13.73 -1.72
N SER A 33 13.31 13.31 -1.79
CA SER A 33 13.93 12.40 -0.82
C SER A 33 13.98 12.93 0.63
N SER A 34 13.51 14.16 0.89
CA SER A 34 13.37 14.72 2.23
C SER A 34 11.92 15.14 2.54
N ILE A 35 11.42 14.66 3.70
CA ILE A 35 10.12 15.00 4.31
C ILE A 35 9.91 16.52 4.46
N THR A 36 10.98 17.31 4.44
CA THR A 36 11.00 18.76 4.62
C THR A 36 10.97 19.56 3.32
N SER A 37 11.05 18.92 2.15
CA SER A 37 11.19 19.63 0.86
C SER A 37 10.48 18.91 -0.28
N MET A 38 9.24 18.49 -0.09
CA MET A 38 8.49 18.02 -1.25
C MET A 38 8.21 19.20 -2.18
N GLN A 39 9.00 19.29 -3.25
CA GLN A 39 8.73 20.15 -4.39
C GLN A 39 8.44 19.21 -5.55
N CYS A 40 7.16 18.98 -5.82
CA CYS A 40 6.74 18.14 -6.94
C CYS A 40 7.12 18.85 -8.25
N VAL A 41 8.02 18.23 -9.02
CA VAL A 41 8.45 18.80 -10.31
C VAL A 41 7.58 18.20 -11.42
N PRO A 42 6.87 19.01 -12.23
CA PRO A 42 5.94 18.56 -13.27
C PRO A 42 6.48 17.51 -14.27
N THR A 43 7.79 17.37 -14.40
CA THR A 43 8.45 16.43 -15.34
C THR A 43 8.81 15.08 -14.72
N ALA A 44 8.73 14.91 -13.40
CA ALA A 44 9.02 13.62 -12.74
C ALA A 44 7.84 12.62 -12.81
N PHE A 45 6.71 13.08 -13.36
CA PHE A 45 5.43 12.40 -13.33
C PHE A 45 5.39 11.18 -14.25
N ASP A 46 6.11 11.16 -15.36
CA ASP A 46 5.84 10.22 -16.46
C ASP A 46 6.09 8.76 -16.08
N ASN A 47 7.23 8.45 -15.44
CA ASN A 47 7.58 7.06 -15.12
C ASN A 47 6.71 6.45 -14.02
N ALA A 48 6.41 7.21 -12.95
CA ALA A 48 5.56 6.74 -11.86
C ALA A 48 4.10 6.61 -12.33
N THR A 49 3.61 7.59 -13.10
CA THR A 49 2.27 7.60 -13.67
C THR A 49 2.06 6.44 -14.65
N GLU A 50 3.00 6.21 -15.56
CA GLU A 50 2.91 5.09 -16.52
C GLU A 50 2.90 3.74 -15.80
N ARG A 51 3.77 3.54 -14.81
CA ARG A 51 3.83 2.30 -14.01
C ARG A 51 2.56 2.08 -13.20
N LEU A 52 2.01 3.14 -12.60
CA LEU A 52 0.77 3.04 -11.85
C LEU A 52 -0.41 2.70 -12.77
N ALA A 53 -0.50 3.37 -13.93
CA ALA A 53 -1.54 3.07 -14.91
C ALA A 53 -1.44 1.62 -15.41
N TRP A 54 -0.23 1.14 -15.72
CA TRP A 54 0.01 -0.25 -16.09
C TRP A 54 -0.40 -1.23 -14.97
N THR A 55 -0.09 -0.89 -13.72
CA THR A 55 -0.45 -1.69 -12.53
C THR A 55 -1.97 -1.83 -12.39
N VAL A 56 -2.71 -0.73 -12.52
CA VAL A 56 -4.19 -0.74 -12.50
C VAL A 56 -4.75 -1.52 -13.68
N LYS A 57 -4.21 -1.33 -14.89
CA LYS A 57 -4.66 -2.06 -16.10
C LYS A 57 -4.37 -3.57 -16.01
N ALA A 58 -3.36 -3.97 -15.25
CA ALA A 58 -3.08 -5.38 -14.95
C ALA A 58 -4.04 -5.99 -13.92
N GLY A 59 -5.01 -5.22 -13.39
CA GLY A 59 -6.02 -5.70 -12.45
C GLY A 59 -5.60 -5.65 -10.98
N HIS A 60 -4.46 -5.02 -10.67
CA HIS A 60 -4.02 -4.80 -9.30
C HIS A 60 -4.84 -3.69 -8.62
N THR A 61 -4.94 -3.77 -7.29
CA THR A 61 -5.63 -2.78 -6.47
C THR A 61 -4.63 -1.78 -5.92
N ILE A 62 -5.06 -0.54 -5.73
CA ILE A 62 -4.25 0.51 -5.10
C ILE A 62 -4.90 1.00 -3.81
N GLY A 63 -4.10 1.50 -2.88
CA GLY A 63 -4.51 2.16 -1.65
C GLY A 63 -3.54 3.28 -1.29
N ALA A 64 -3.92 4.14 -0.36
CA ALA A 64 -3.08 5.27 0.03
C ALA A 64 -2.01 4.91 1.07
N HIS A 65 -0.83 5.51 0.95
CA HIS A 65 0.30 5.32 1.85
C HIS A 65 1.00 6.62 2.24
N SER A 66 0.23 7.66 2.54
CA SER A 66 0.71 9.00 2.91
C SER A 66 1.40 9.76 1.77
N ASP A 67 1.71 11.02 1.99
CA ASP A 67 2.44 11.82 0.99
C ASP A 67 3.94 11.58 1.14
N THR A 68 4.43 11.61 2.38
CA THR A 68 5.86 11.70 2.71
C THR A 68 6.47 10.40 3.24
N HIS A 69 5.67 9.36 3.47
CA HIS A 69 6.08 8.09 4.09
C HIS A 69 6.82 8.28 5.42
N ASN A 70 6.27 9.14 6.28
CA ASN A 70 6.90 9.53 7.52
C ASN A 70 6.61 8.56 8.67
N CYS A 71 7.62 7.93 9.28
CA CYS A 71 7.43 7.10 10.47
C CYS A 71 7.31 7.89 11.80
N ASN A 72 7.60 9.19 11.85
CA ASN A 72 7.68 9.98 13.09
C ASN A 72 6.62 11.09 13.14
N TYR A 73 5.36 10.69 13.12
CA TYR A 73 4.19 11.53 12.89
C TYR A 73 4.18 12.81 13.71
N VAL A 74 4.54 12.73 14.99
CA VAL A 74 4.51 13.88 15.91
C VAL A 74 5.57 14.92 15.56
N LYS A 75 6.76 14.48 15.15
CA LYS A 75 7.91 15.38 14.95
C LYS A 75 7.91 16.01 13.57
N THR A 76 7.53 15.25 12.55
CA THR A 76 7.87 15.58 11.17
C THR A 76 6.69 16.13 10.36
N ASN A 77 5.44 15.76 10.67
CA ASN A 77 4.29 16.32 9.96
C ASN A 77 4.11 17.83 10.15
N PRO A 78 4.35 18.41 11.36
CA PRO A 78 4.32 19.86 11.52
C PRO A 78 5.38 20.61 10.70
N LEU A 79 6.45 19.92 10.30
CA LEU A 79 7.59 20.47 9.56
C LEU A 79 7.49 20.23 8.05
N THR A 80 6.45 19.53 7.59
CA THR A 80 6.25 19.27 6.17
C THR A 80 5.96 20.58 5.45
N VAL A 81 6.77 20.89 4.45
CA VAL A 81 6.50 21.98 3.52
C VAL A 81 5.36 21.53 2.61
N ILE A 82 4.30 22.32 2.57
CA ILE A 82 3.11 22.06 1.76
C ILE A 82 3.24 22.88 0.48
N GLU A 83 2.99 22.26 -0.67
CA GLU A 83 2.91 22.98 -1.93
C GLU A 83 1.69 23.92 -1.96
N ASP A 84 1.83 25.05 -2.68
CA ASP A 84 0.83 26.12 -2.74
C ASP A 84 -0.60 25.60 -3.06
N GLY A 85 -0.72 24.58 -3.92
CA GLY A 85 -1.99 23.97 -4.31
C GLY A 85 -2.68 23.12 -3.22
N MET A 86 -1.99 22.80 -2.12
CA MET A 86 -2.47 21.93 -1.06
C MET A 86 -2.47 22.56 0.33
N GLU A 87 -2.19 23.87 0.45
CA GLU A 87 -2.19 24.58 1.74
C GLU A 87 -3.49 24.41 2.52
N ALA A 88 -4.64 24.43 1.82
CA ALA A 88 -5.96 24.23 2.40
C ALA A 88 -6.13 22.88 3.11
N CYS A 89 -5.27 21.90 2.81
CA CYS A 89 -5.29 20.59 3.45
C CYS A 89 -4.61 20.62 4.82
N GLY A 90 -3.69 21.57 5.06
CA GLY A 90 -2.96 21.74 6.32
C GLY A 90 -1.91 20.67 6.58
N ASN A 91 -1.20 20.76 7.71
CA ASN A 91 -0.07 19.89 8.07
C ASN A 91 -0.43 18.79 9.11
N ALA A 92 -1.72 18.54 9.33
CA ALA A 92 -2.13 17.47 10.23
C ALA A 92 -1.67 16.11 9.69
N ILE A 93 -1.55 15.12 10.58
CA ILE A 93 -1.13 13.77 10.21
C ILE A 93 -2.01 13.19 9.11
N THR A 94 -3.34 13.30 9.26
CA THR A 94 -4.30 12.81 8.27
C THR A 94 -4.25 13.59 6.96
N SER A 95 -3.85 14.86 7.00
CA SER A 95 -3.70 15.69 5.82
C SER A 95 -2.57 15.19 4.91
N ASP A 96 -1.51 14.60 5.48
CA ASP A 96 -0.47 13.92 4.70
C ASP A 96 -1.05 12.78 3.85
N PHE A 97 -1.97 11.98 4.39
CA PHE A 97 -2.65 10.96 3.61
C PHE A 97 -3.55 11.53 2.52
N VAL A 98 -4.26 12.62 2.81
CA VAL A 98 -5.11 13.28 1.82
C VAL A 98 -4.29 13.87 0.67
N ARG A 99 -3.16 14.52 0.96
CA ARG A 99 -2.27 15.05 -0.07
C ARG A 99 -1.67 13.94 -0.93
N GLY A 100 -1.15 12.89 -0.29
CA GLY A 100 -0.61 11.74 -1.02
C GLY A 100 -1.64 11.09 -1.94
N ALA A 101 -2.86 10.88 -1.46
CA ALA A 101 -3.95 10.37 -2.29
C ALA A 101 -4.33 11.32 -3.44
N LYS A 102 -4.28 12.64 -3.24
CA LYS A 102 -4.48 13.59 -4.34
C LYS A 102 -3.40 13.51 -5.41
N HIS A 103 -2.13 13.39 -5.02
CA HIS A 103 -1.04 13.18 -5.98
C HIS A 103 -1.23 11.91 -6.80
N VAL A 104 -1.57 10.80 -6.14
CA VAL A 104 -1.83 9.51 -6.79
C VAL A 104 -3.05 9.60 -7.72
N GLU A 105 -4.15 10.21 -7.28
CA GLU A 105 -5.35 10.43 -8.10
C GLU A 105 -5.04 11.29 -9.34
N ALA A 106 -4.28 12.37 -9.18
CA ALA A 106 -3.86 13.22 -10.29
C ALA A 106 -2.98 12.46 -11.29
N GLY A 107 -2.03 11.65 -10.80
CA GLY A 107 -1.23 10.75 -11.62
C GLY A 107 -2.12 9.84 -12.47
N LEU A 108 -3.05 9.10 -11.84
CA LEU A 108 -3.99 8.22 -12.53
C LEU A 108 -4.83 8.95 -13.60
N GLN A 109 -5.37 10.12 -13.26
CA GLN A 109 -6.21 10.90 -14.19
C GLN A 109 -5.42 11.50 -15.36
N SER A 110 -4.16 11.84 -15.14
CA SER A 110 -3.29 12.40 -16.18
C SER A 110 -2.71 11.35 -17.12
N ALA A 111 -2.74 10.06 -16.74
CA ALA A 111 -2.22 8.99 -17.56
C ALA A 111 -2.99 8.88 -18.89
N ASN A 112 -2.28 9.02 -20.00
CA ASN A 112 -2.82 8.78 -21.34
C ASN A 112 -2.98 7.28 -21.65
N ALA A 113 -3.64 6.54 -20.73
CA ALA A 113 -3.76 5.09 -20.74
C ALA A 113 -5.22 4.60 -20.67
N TYR A 114 -6.18 5.50 -20.43
CA TYR A 114 -7.58 5.17 -20.16
C TYR A 114 -8.54 5.65 -21.26
N SER A 115 -8.47 5.04 -22.45
CA SER A 115 -9.19 5.51 -23.64
C SER A 115 -10.51 4.79 -23.91
N THR A 116 -10.69 3.57 -23.38
CA THR A 116 -11.93 2.78 -23.56
C THR A 116 -12.83 2.85 -22.32
N ASP A 117 -14.10 2.50 -22.44
CA ASP A 117 -15.01 2.46 -21.28
C ASP A 117 -14.60 1.39 -20.25
N ALA A 118 -14.00 0.29 -20.70
CA ALA A 118 -13.40 -0.70 -19.81
C ALA A 118 -12.21 -0.12 -19.03
N ASP A 119 -11.35 0.67 -19.71
CA ASP A 119 -10.24 1.34 -19.03
C ASP A 119 -10.76 2.39 -18.02
N LYS A 120 -11.77 3.18 -18.38
CA LYS A 120 -12.37 4.16 -17.47
C LYS A 120 -12.96 3.50 -16.22
N ALA A 121 -13.59 2.32 -16.36
CA ALA A 121 -14.08 1.56 -15.21
C ALA A 121 -12.94 1.10 -14.28
N LEU A 122 -11.76 0.76 -14.84
CA LEU A 122 -10.57 0.44 -14.04
C LEU A 122 -10.03 1.68 -13.33
N LEU A 123 -10.02 2.83 -13.99
CA LEU A 123 -9.65 4.12 -13.39
C LEU A 123 -10.59 4.48 -12.23
N ASP A 124 -11.90 4.41 -12.45
CA ASP A 124 -12.92 4.70 -11.43
C ASP A 124 -12.78 3.77 -10.22
N LYS A 125 -12.55 2.48 -10.46
CA LYS A 125 -12.26 1.51 -9.38
C LYS A 125 -10.98 1.88 -8.63
N ALA A 126 -9.91 2.23 -9.33
CA ALA A 126 -8.64 2.58 -8.70
C ALA A 126 -8.78 3.82 -7.80
N ILE A 127 -9.46 4.86 -8.28
CA ILE A 127 -9.76 6.07 -7.49
C ILE A 127 -10.64 5.72 -6.29
N HIS A 128 -11.64 4.86 -6.47
CA HIS A 128 -12.46 4.36 -5.36
C HIS A 128 -11.63 3.65 -4.30
N ASP A 129 -10.74 2.76 -4.71
CA ASP A 129 -9.95 1.95 -3.79
C ASP A 129 -8.91 2.82 -3.05
N LEU A 130 -8.27 3.76 -3.75
CA LEU A 130 -7.36 4.77 -3.18
C LEU A 130 -8.01 5.54 -2.02
N TRP A 131 -9.26 5.97 -2.20
CA TRP A 131 -10.00 6.73 -1.18
C TRP A 131 -10.76 5.85 -0.18
N SER A 132 -10.82 4.54 -0.40
CA SER A 132 -11.48 3.57 0.49
C SER A 132 -10.51 2.85 1.41
N TYR A 133 -9.24 2.74 1.00
CA TYR A 133 -8.24 1.95 1.70
C TYR A 133 -6.93 2.70 1.93
N VAL A 134 -6.37 2.55 3.13
CA VAL A 134 -5.12 3.20 3.54
C VAL A 134 -4.26 2.25 4.35
N ARG A 135 -2.94 2.40 4.25
CA ARG A 135 -1.98 1.82 5.18
C ARG A 135 -1.13 2.94 5.76
N LEU A 136 -0.98 2.95 7.07
CA LEU A 136 -0.14 3.93 7.75
C LEU A 136 1.34 3.54 7.63
N PRO A 137 2.24 4.45 7.23
CA PRO A 137 3.68 4.22 7.32
C PRO A 137 4.09 3.69 8.69
N CYS A 138 4.87 2.62 8.68
CA CYS A 138 5.57 2.09 9.86
C CYS A 138 4.63 1.69 11.03
N SER A 139 3.36 1.41 10.73
CA SER A 139 2.31 1.17 11.71
C SER A 139 1.45 -0.02 11.31
N ASN A 140 1.50 -1.10 12.10
CA ASN A 140 0.59 -2.22 11.92
C ASN A 140 -0.73 -1.90 12.65
N ALA A 141 -1.57 -1.09 12.01
CA ALA A 141 -2.81 -0.58 12.56
C ALA A 141 -4.00 -0.94 11.65
N TRP A 142 -4.99 -1.60 12.24
CA TRP A 142 -6.20 -2.06 11.58
C TRP A 142 -7.40 -1.29 12.07
N LYS A 143 -8.18 -0.79 11.13
CA LYS A 143 -9.47 -0.16 11.38
C LYS A 143 -10.38 -0.42 10.17
N LEU A 144 -11.22 -1.45 10.29
CA LEU A 144 -12.06 -1.93 9.20
C LEU A 144 -13.55 -1.79 9.55
N PRO A 145 -14.44 -1.71 8.54
CA PRO A 145 -15.87 -1.81 8.73
C PRO A 145 -16.26 -3.11 9.48
N GLY A 146 -17.41 -3.10 10.15
CA GLY A 146 -17.84 -4.26 10.96
C GLY A 146 -17.17 -4.35 12.34
N GLY A 147 -16.46 -3.32 12.76
CA GLY A 147 -15.92 -3.19 14.13
C GLY A 147 -14.57 -3.86 14.35
N PHE A 148 -13.92 -4.39 13.30
CA PHE A 148 -12.58 -4.95 13.43
C PHE A 148 -11.54 -3.85 13.64
N SER A 149 -10.84 -3.92 14.76
CA SER A 149 -9.73 -3.03 15.09
C SER A 149 -8.66 -3.80 15.84
N ALA A 150 -7.41 -3.62 15.42
CA ALA A 150 -6.25 -4.28 15.98
C ALA A 150 -5.02 -3.40 15.76
N SER A 151 -4.02 -3.51 16.63
CA SER A 151 -2.71 -2.93 16.36
C SER A 151 -1.61 -3.73 17.01
N SER A 152 -0.43 -3.73 16.38
CA SER A 152 0.73 -4.48 16.86
C SER A 152 2.03 -3.90 16.29
N GLY A 153 3.17 -4.55 16.54
CA GLY A 153 4.41 -4.29 15.81
C GLY A 153 5.08 -2.93 16.07
N PHE A 154 4.61 -2.14 17.05
CA PHE A 154 5.28 -0.90 17.44
C PHE A 154 6.67 -1.20 18.00
N ARG A 155 7.67 -0.40 17.60
CA ARG A 155 9.04 -0.59 18.05
C ARG A 155 9.16 -0.16 19.51
N VAL A 156 10.09 -0.76 20.24
CA VAL A 156 10.40 -0.37 21.63
C VAL A 156 10.80 1.12 21.69
N VAL A 157 11.45 1.64 20.65
CA VAL A 157 11.86 3.05 20.54
C VAL A 157 10.71 4.01 20.22
N ASP A 158 9.54 3.54 19.80
CA ASP A 158 8.40 4.41 19.51
C ASP A 158 7.78 4.89 20.84
N SER A 159 7.74 6.21 21.06
CA SER A 159 7.16 6.80 22.27
C SER A 159 5.65 6.58 22.36
N GLN A 160 5.08 6.67 23.56
CA GLN A 160 3.62 6.55 23.73
C GLN A 160 2.87 7.61 22.91
N ALA A 161 3.38 8.85 22.87
CA ALA A 161 2.78 9.92 22.06
C ALA A 161 2.78 9.59 20.56
N GLU A 162 3.89 9.04 20.06
CA GLU A 162 3.99 8.62 18.66
C GLU A 162 3.03 7.47 18.32
N ARG A 163 2.92 6.48 19.21
CA ARG A 163 1.94 5.38 19.07
C ARG A 163 0.51 5.89 19.05
N SER A 164 0.16 6.76 20.00
CA SER A 164 -1.17 7.38 20.07
C SER A 164 -1.47 8.25 18.85
N ALA A 165 -0.49 8.97 18.31
CA ALA A 165 -0.64 9.77 17.09
C ALA A 165 -0.93 8.91 15.86
N ARG A 166 -0.20 7.78 15.69
CA ARG A 166 -0.44 6.82 14.61
C ARG A 166 -1.82 6.18 14.70
N LEU A 167 -2.22 5.71 15.89
CA LEU A 167 -3.53 5.10 16.09
C LEU A 167 -4.67 6.11 15.94
N GLY A 168 -4.51 7.32 16.48
CA GLY A 168 -5.47 8.40 16.34
C GLY A 168 -5.68 8.84 14.88
N ALA A 169 -4.62 8.78 14.05
CA ALA A 169 -4.75 9.02 12.62
C ALA A 169 -5.57 7.92 11.93
N ALA A 170 -5.38 6.64 12.29
CA ALA A 170 -6.22 5.55 11.77
C ALA A 170 -7.69 5.73 12.17
N ASP A 171 -7.96 6.15 13.41
CA ASP A 171 -9.32 6.45 13.87
C ASP A 171 -9.96 7.63 13.11
N ALA A 172 -9.22 8.72 12.92
CA ALA A 172 -9.68 9.90 12.19
C ALA A 172 -9.94 9.61 10.70
N MET A 173 -9.04 8.84 10.05
CA MET A 173 -9.23 8.37 8.68
C MET A 173 -10.48 7.48 8.54
N PHE A 174 -10.72 6.61 9.52
CA PHE A 174 -11.90 5.77 9.55
C PHE A 174 -13.20 6.54 9.84
N ALA A 175 -13.15 7.64 10.61
CA ALA A 175 -14.30 8.54 10.76
C ALA A 175 -14.65 9.27 9.45
N GLY A 176 -13.64 9.54 8.62
CA GLY A 176 -13.80 9.82 7.21
C GLY A 176 -14.05 11.28 6.81
N THR A 177 -14.32 12.15 7.78
CA THR A 177 -14.43 13.61 7.55
C THR A 177 -13.07 14.26 7.72
N LEU A 178 -12.37 14.46 6.60
CA LEU A 178 -11.01 15.01 6.59
C LEU A 178 -10.96 16.27 5.70
N PRO A 179 -10.26 17.34 6.12
CA PRO A 179 -10.00 18.49 5.26
C PRO A 179 -9.42 18.05 3.91
N CYS A 180 -9.79 18.73 2.83
CA CYS A 180 -9.36 18.45 1.45
C CYS A 180 -9.70 17.07 0.85
N ARG A 181 -10.19 16.09 1.62
CA ARG A 181 -10.48 14.76 1.07
C ARG A 181 -11.50 14.87 -0.07
N ASN A 182 -11.34 14.00 -1.08
CA ASN A 182 -12.20 13.95 -2.25
C ASN A 182 -13.68 14.01 -1.82
N PRO A 183 -14.48 14.98 -2.32
CA PRO A 183 -15.86 15.22 -1.89
C PRO A 183 -16.75 13.98 -1.97
N LEU A 184 -16.52 13.09 -2.94
CA LEU A 184 -17.30 11.85 -3.11
C LEU A 184 -17.08 10.85 -1.96
N TYR A 185 -16.03 11.05 -1.16
CA TYR A 185 -15.63 10.17 -0.07
C TYR A 185 -15.66 10.85 1.31
N GLN A 186 -16.14 12.10 1.38
CA GLN A 186 -16.37 12.76 2.66
C GLN A 186 -17.40 11.99 3.49
N GLY A 187 -17.09 11.82 4.79
CA GLY A 187 -17.93 11.06 5.72
C GLY A 187 -17.98 9.55 5.48
N LYS A 188 -17.21 9.01 4.51
CA LYS A 188 -17.07 7.57 4.29
C LYS A 188 -15.81 7.05 5.00
N PRO A 189 -15.83 5.86 5.61
CA PRO A 189 -14.62 5.33 6.25
C PRO A 189 -13.46 5.16 5.26
N TRP A 190 -12.26 5.57 5.67
CA TRP A 190 -11.02 5.19 5.01
C TRP A 190 -10.38 4.05 5.81
N SER A 191 -10.51 2.82 5.30
CA SER A 191 -10.21 1.62 6.06
C SER A 191 -8.70 1.41 6.16
N SER A 192 -8.19 1.31 7.39
CA SER A 192 -6.77 1.11 7.66
C SER A 192 -6.42 -0.37 7.69
N PHE A 193 -5.42 -0.77 6.89
CA PHE A 193 -4.90 -2.13 6.83
C PHE A 193 -3.48 -2.23 7.40
N GLY A 194 -3.32 -3.10 8.38
CA GLY A 194 -2.01 -3.57 8.85
C GLY A 194 -1.51 -4.76 8.03
N TRP A 195 -0.79 -5.68 8.69
CA TRP A 195 -0.31 -6.94 8.12
C TRP A 195 -0.20 -8.04 9.19
N ASP A 196 -0.27 -9.30 8.77
CA ASP A 196 -0.12 -10.46 9.65
C ASP A 196 1.29 -11.08 9.53
N ALA A 197 1.87 -11.01 8.33
CA ALA A 197 3.23 -11.45 8.04
C ALA A 197 4.00 -10.36 7.28
N GLU A 198 5.32 -10.34 7.40
CA GLU A 198 6.19 -9.43 6.66
C GLU A 198 7.27 -10.21 5.91
N TRP A 199 7.41 -9.90 4.62
CA TRP A 199 8.47 -10.40 3.75
C TRP A 199 9.48 -9.29 3.45
N LYS A 200 10.69 -9.46 4.00
CA LYS A 200 11.87 -8.64 3.71
C LYS A 200 12.86 -9.46 2.90
N LEU A 201 12.83 -9.31 1.57
CA LEU A 201 13.70 -10.07 0.68
C LEU A 201 15.18 -9.82 1.01
N GLY A 202 15.96 -10.89 1.15
CA GLY A 202 17.43 -10.79 1.26
C GLY A 202 17.94 -10.12 2.55
N ARG A 203 17.10 -10.03 3.60
CA ARG A 203 17.53 -9.54 4.91
C ARG A 203 18.69 -10.40 5.44
N GLY A 204 19.91 -9.88 5.37
CA GLY A 204 21.14 -10.59 5.74
C GLY A 204 22.32 -10.46 4.76
N GLY A 205 22.13 -9.85 3.58
CA GLY A 205 23.24 -9.41 2.71
C GLY A 205 24.03 -10.51 2.01
N VAL A 206 23.55 -11.75 1.99
CA VAL A 206 24.19 -12.87 1.29
C VAL A 206 23.37 -13.23 0.05
N LEU A 207 24.06 -13.67 -1.02
CA LEU A 207 23.49 -14.29 -2.23
C LEU A 207 22.09 -14.87 -1.99
N LEU A 208 21.12 -14.37 -2.76
CA LEU A 208 19.74 -14.83 -2.73
C LEU A 208 19.67 -16.33 -3.07
N ASP A 209 19.62 -17.17 -2.05
CA ASP A 209 19.13 -18.54 -2.20
C ASP A 209 17.61 -18.48 -2.34
N ALA A 210 17.14 -18.47 -3.60
CA ALA A 210 15.73 -18.39 -3.94
C ALA A 210 14.91 -19.54 -3.32
N ASN A 211 15.48 -20.73 -3.17
CA ASN A 211 14.77 -21.87 -2.58
C ASN A 211 14.60 -21.67 -1.07
N ARG A 212 15.66 -21.25 -0.38
CA ARG A 212 15.58 -20.92 1.05
C ARG A 212 14.60 -19.78 1.30
N GLU A 213 14.64 -18.74 0.47
CA GLU A 213 13.74 -17.61 0.59
C GLU A 213 12.29 -18.02 0.40
N LYS A 214 12.01 -18.85 -0.62
CA LYS A 214 10.69 -19.43 -0.83
C LYS A 214 10.19 -20.19 0.40
N CYS A 215 11.00 -21.10 0.96
CA CYS A 215 10.64 -21.83 2.17
C CYS A 215 10.38 -20.90 3.36
N ASN A 216 11.21 -19.86 3.55
CA ASN A 216 11.04 -18.91 4.63
C ASN A 216 9.70 -18.17 4.53
N VAL A 217 9.34 -17.69 3.33
CA VAL A 217 8.11 -16.93 3.12
C VAL A 217 6.88 -17.81 3.28
N VAL A 218 6.89 -19.02 2.69
CA VAL A 218 5.78 -19.99 2.85
C VAL A 218 5.58 -20.33 4.33
N ASN A 219 6.66 -20.63 5.06
CA ASN A 219 6.57 -20.93 6.50
C ASN A 219 6.09 -19.72 7.31
N ASN A 220 6.51 -18.51 6.97
CA ASN A 220 6.06 -17.29 7.63
C ASN A 220 4.55 -17.07 7.43
N ILE A 221 4.04 -17.28 6.22
CA ILE A 221 2.61 -17.19 5.92
C ILE A 221 1.82 -18.28 6.65
N ALA A 222 2.28 -19.54 6.61
CA ALA A 222 1.63 -20.64 7.31
C ALA A 222 1.55 -20.38 8.83
N ASN A 223 2.67 -19.98 9.44
CA ASN A 223 2.71 -19.60 10.85
C ASN A 223 1.79 -18.41 11.17
N ALA A 224 1.64 -17.47 10.24
CA ALA A 224 0.75 -16.34 10.41
C ALA A 224 -0.71 -16.79 10.52
N PHE A 225 -1.16 -17.81 9.77
CA PHE A 225 -2.50 -18.40 9.94
C PHE A 225 -2.70 -19.03 11.32
N ASP A 226 -1.66 -19.63 11.89
CA ASP A 226 -1.70 -20.33 13.19
C ASP A 226 -1.59 -19.39 14.41
N LEU A 227 -1.40 -18.08 14.19
CA LEU A 227 -1.33 -17.11 15.28
C LEU A 227 -2.65 -17.07 16.04
N LYS A 228 -2.60 -17.42 17.34
CA LYS A 228 -3.75 -17.34 18.27
C LYS A 228 -4.35 -15.93 18.37
N ALA A 229 -3.59 -14.91 17.99
CA ALA A 229 -4.03 -13.51 17.96
C ALA A 229 -4.96 -13.21 16.77
N ASN A 230 -5.07 -14.09 15.78
CA ASN A 230 -5.97 -13.92 14.65
C ASN A 230 -7.43 -14.07 15.10
N ARG A 231 -8.22 -13.03 14.85
CA ARG A 231 -9.61 -12.86 15.28
C ARG A 231 -10.42 -12.26 14.13
N GLY A 232 -11.65 -12.71 13.94
CA GLY A 232 -12.50 -12.17 12.86
C GLY A 232 -11.91 -12.46 11.49
N LEU A 233 -11.75 -11.43 10.65
CA LEU A 233 -11.44 -11.57 9.23
C LEU A 233 -10.05 -12.19 8.96
N ASN A 234 -9.07 -11.96 9.84
CA ASN A 234 -7.73 -12.51 9.67
C ASN A 234 -7.57 -13.97 10.15
N LYS A 235 -8.68 -14.67 10.47
CA LYS A 235 -8.63 -16.13 10.74
C LYS A 235 -8.47 -16.96 9.46
N ASN A 236 -9.03 -16.47 8.36
CA ASN A 236 -9.08 -17.20 7.09
C ASN A 236 -8.28 -16.49 5.98
N ALA A 237 -7.62 -15.37 6.32
CA ALA A 237 -6.80 -14.60 5.41
C ALA A 237 -5.57 -14.07 6.14
N VAL A 238 -4.44 -14.01 5.42
CA VAL A 238 -3.19 -13.42 5.90
C VAL A 238 -2.85 -12.28 4.96
N VAL A 239 -2.65 -11.07 5.51
CA VAL A 239 -2.11 -9.94 4.77
C VAL A 239 -0.59 -9.94 4.90
N LEU A 240 0.09 -10.26 3.79
CA LEU A 240 1.55 -10.21 3.68
C LEU A 240 2.01 -8.79 3.29
N LEU A 241 2.82 -8.17 4.14
CA LEU A 241 3.53 -6.93 3.80
C LEU A 241 4.86 -7.25 3.11
N THR A 242 5.14 -6.56 2.01
CA THR A 242 6.48 -6.44 1.43
C THR A 242 6.63 -5.07 0.78
N HIS A 243 7.79 -4.77 0.20
CA HIS A 243 8.06 -3.51 -0.47
C HIS A 243 8.60 -3.76 -1.88
N ASP A 244 8.19 -2.92 -2.82
CA ASP A 244 8.57 -2.97 -4.23
C ASP A 244 10.09 -2.86 -4.45
N TYR A 245 10.80 -2.02 -3.69
CA TYR A 245 12.25 -1.86 -3.78
C TYR A 245 13.04 -3.14 -3.46
N PHE A 246 12.41 -4.11 -2.79
CA PHE A 246 13.03 -5.44 -2.63
C PHE A 246 13.11 -6.20 -3.95
N PHE A 247 12.30 -5.87 -4.95
CA PHE A 247 12.15 -6.59 -6.21
C PHE A 247 12.58 -5.76 -7.43
N ASP A 248 13.54 -4.86 -7.21
CA ASP A 248 14.10 -3.90 -8.18
C ASP A 248 14.87 -4.52 -9.38
N THR A 249 15.07 -5.84 -9.38
CA THR A 249 15.78 -6.58 -10.43
C THR A 249 14.95 -7.78 -10.87
N LEU A 250 15.16 -8.25 -12.11
CA LEU A 250 14.42 -9.39 -12.65
C LEU A 250 14.59 -10.63 -11.76
N ASP A 251 15.80 -10.96 -11.33
CA ASP A 251 16.06 -12.13 -10.48
C ASP A 251 15.28 -12.06 -9.17
N LYS A 252 15.26 -10.90 -8.51
CA LYS A 252 14.47 -10.69 -7.29
C LYS A 252 12.97 -10.81 -7.57
N ALA A 253 12.47 -10.19 -8.65
CA ALA A 253 11.06 -10.29 -9.05
C ALA A 253 10.64 -11.73 -9.40
N MET A 254 11.56 -12.55 -9.90
CA MET A 254 11.32 -13.97 -10.18
C MET A 254 11.15 -14.77 -8.88
N VAL A 255 11.85 -14.40 -7.80
CA VAL A 255 11.58 -14.99 -6.47
C VAL A 255 10.15 -14.73 -6.02
N MET A 256 9.62 -13.51 -6.22
CA MET A 256 8.20 -13.21 -5.96
C MET A 256 7.26 -14.13 -6.73
N ARG A 257 7.48 -14.26 -8.05
CA ARG A 257 6.70 -15.16 -8.90
C ARG A 257 6.71 -16.60 -8.38
N ASP A 258 7.89 -17.12 -8.04
CA ASP A 258 8.06 -18.51 -7.64
C ASP A 258 7.45 -18.80 -6.27
N VAL A 259 7.55 -17.86 -5.32
CA VAL A 259 6.85 -17.94 -4.03
C VAL A 259 5.33 -17.96 -4.23
N ILE A 260 4.79 -17.08 -5.07
CA ILE A 260 3.35 -17.05 -5.34
C ILE A 260 2.89 -18.34 -6.02
N ALA A 261 3.64 -18.83 -7.01
CA ALA A 261 3.33 -20.09 -7.70
C ALA A 261 3.29 -21.26 -6.71
N GLU A 262 4.27 -21.36 -5.80
CA GLU A 262 4.31 -22.38 -4.75
C GLU A 262 3.12 -22.28 -3.79
N LEU A 263 2.78 -21.08 -3.34
CA LEU A 263 1.63 -20.85 -2.47
C LEU A 263 0.33 -21.31 -3.14
N GLN A 264 0.16 -21.05 -4.44
CA GLN A 264 -0.99 -21.56 -5.19
C GLN A 264 -0.97 -23.10 -5.32
N LEU A 265 0.21 -23.71 -5.51
CA LEU A 265 0.35 -25.16 -5.59
C LEU A 265 -0.03 -25.86 -4.28
N VAL A 266 0.28 -25.26 -3.13
CA VAL A 266 -0.09 -25.80 -1.81
C VAL A 266 -1.50 -25.39 -1.36
N GLY A 267 -2.28 -24.75 -2.24
CA GLY A 267 -3.71 -24.52 -2.06
C GLY A 267 -4.12 -23.13 -1.57
N TYR A 268 -3.19 -22.18 -1.43
CA TYR A 268 -3.55 -20.80 -1.09
C TYR A 268 -4.14 -20.06 -2.27
N ALA A 269 -5.23 -19.34 -2.02
CA ALA A 269 -5.80 -18.37 -2.94
C ALA A 269 -5.26 -16.97 -2.64
N PHE A 270 -5.08 -16.16 -3.69
CA PHE A 270 -4.68 -14.77 -3.57
C PHE A 270 -5.86 -13.85 -3.86
N SER A 271 -5.91 -12.75 -3.12
CA SER A 271 -6.93 -11.71 -3.29
C SER A 271 -6.33 -10.36 -2.94
N THR A 272 -7.09 -9.32 -3.25
CA THR A 272 -6.77 -7.93 -2.99
C THR A 272 -7.60 -7.39 -1.83
N ILE A 273 -7.13 -6.31 -1.20
CA ILE A 273 -7.77 -5.76 0.01
C ILE A 273 -9.23 -5.32 -0.20
N ASP A 274 -9.62 -4.95 -1.42
CA ASP A 274 -10.99 -4.53 -1.75
C ASP A 274 -12.00 -5.67 -1.63
N LYS A 275 -11.49 -6.90 -1.58
CA LYS A 275 -12.25 -8.13 -1.36
C LYS A 275 -12.05 -8.72 0.03
N TYR A 276 -11.30 -8.04 0.90
CA TYR A 276 -11.04 -8.50 2.27
C TYR A 276 -12.29 -8.27 3.12
N LYS A 277 -12.97 -9.37 3.49
CA LYS A 277 -14.28 -9.39 4.14
C LYS A 277 -14.40 -10.50 5.15
#